data_AF-A0A3B0C3Z2-F1
#
_entry.id   AF-A0A3B0C3Z2-F1
#
_cell.length_a   1.000
_cell.length_b   1.000
_cell.length_c   1.000
_cell.angle_alpha   90.00
_cell.angle_beta   90.00
_cell.angle_gamma   90.00
#
_symmetry.space_group_name_H-M   'P 1'
#
loop_
_entity.id
_entity.type
_entity.pdbx_description
1 polymer ?
#
loop_
_entity_poly.entity_id
_entity_poly.type
_entity_poly.pdbx_seq_one_letter_code
_entity_poly.pdbx_strand_id
1 'polypeptide(L)'
;MNQRLFPIFLILASFSFAQDTDGPKRFTLDVDPFYGSILLHNPDITHLITEHPTGFIVGFNQKTFGDKEWQQLYNYPDIGYSFVYQNMNNSTLGENLGLYAHYNFYFFKRNLQLRIGQGIAYNTNPYDKNQNFRNNAYGSHLLSSTYLMLNYNKENIFKRLGFKAGISLLHYSNANFRAPNTSTNTLAFNAGLTYTFGDDGEVQYIPREKEKVTEPIRYNVAFRMGLNESDVIDLGQYGFFIFSGYVDKRLGRKSAIQFGGDIFFSNFLKELIRFQSTSFPEMEVAENTDYKRAGLFLGHELFINKMSVVTQLGYYIYYPFDFEGRMYNRIGLKRYFGRKVFGALTLKSHGAKAEALEFGVGIRL
;
A
#
# COMPACT_ATOMS: atom_id res chain seq x y z
N MET A 1 -27.18 9.54 17.43
CA MET A 1 -26.48 9.56 16.12
C MET A 1 -25.64 10.83 16.07
N ASN A 2 -24.31 10.70 16.06
CA ASN A 2 -23.41 11.81 16.37
C ASN A 2 -23.40 12.85 15.23
N GLN A 3 -23.89 14.07 15.49
CA GLN A 3 -24.08 15.14 14.48
C GLN A 3 -22.77 15.59 13.80
N ARG A 4 -21.61 15.18 14.32
CA ARG A 4 -20.27 15.47 13.77
C ARG A 4 -19.88 14.63 12.54
N LEU A 5 -20.59 13.54 12.24
CA LEU A 5 -20.32 12.67 11.08
C LEU A 5 -21.08 13.08 9.81
N PHE A 6 -22.12 13.89 9.96
CA PHE A 6 -22.97 14.38 8.87
C PHE A 6 -22.21 15.19 7.80
N PRO A 7 -21.28 16.12 8.14
CA PRO A 7 -20.52 16.85 7.11
C PRO A 7 -19.53 15.96 6.34
N ILE A 8 -19.00 14.90 6.96
CA ILE A 8 -18.11 13.93 6.29
C ILE A 8 -18.90 13.11 5.26
N PHE A 9 -20.12 12.72 5.59
CA PHE A 9 -21.02 12.02 4.67
C PHE A 9 -21.44 12.91 3.48
N LEU A 10 -21.66 14.20 3.70
CA LEU A 10 -21.96 15.18 2.65
C LEU A 10 -20.78 15.44 1.71
N ILE A 11 -19.54 15.43 2.22
CA ILE A 11 -18.32 15.55 1.40
C ILE A 11 -18.08 14.27 0.58
N LEU A 12 -18.35 13.08 1.15
CA LEU A 12 -18.27 11.82 0.41
C LEU A 12 -19.35 11.71 -0.68
N ALA A 13 -20.56 12.22 -0.43
CA ALA A 13 -21.64 12.26 -1.42
C ALA A 13 -21.34 13.20 -2.61
N SER A 14 -20.54 14.26 -2.39
CA SER A 14 -20.19 15.24 -3.42
C SER A 14 -19.01 14.82 -4.32
N PHE A 15 -18.39 13.66 -4.08
CA PHE A 15 -17.44 13.02 -4.99
C PHE A 15 -18.07 11.96 -5.91
N SER A 16 -19.38 11.98 -6.07
CA SER A 16 -20.10 11.22 -7.10
C SER A 16 -19.72 11.74 -8.50
N PHE A 17 -18.53 11.40 -8.96
CA PHE A 17 -18.13 11.59 -10.35
C PHE A 17 -18.89 10.56 -11.20
N ALA A 18 -20.10 10.92 -11.62
CA ALA A 18 -20.69 10.36 -12.82
C ALA A 18 -19.82 10.82 -14.01
N GLN A 19 -18.76 10.07 -14.30
CA GLN A 19 -18.08 10.19 -15.59
C GLN A 19 -18.86 9.30 -16.56
N ASP A 20 -19.77 9.92 -17.30
CA ASP A 20 -20.25 9.32 -18.54
C ASP A 20 -19.05 9.17 -19.48
N THR A 21 -18.69 7.91 -19.69
CA THR A 21 -17.80 7.49 -20.75
C THR A 21 -18.68 6.82 -21.78
N ASP A 22 -18.62 7.29 -23.02
CA ASP A 22 -19.23 6.60 -24.16
C ASP A 22 -18.64 5.19 -24.27
N GLY A 23 -19.49 4.17 -24.28
CA GLY A 23 -19.11 2.76 -24.44
C GLY A 23 -19.82 1.82 -23.46
N PRO A 24 -19.87 0.51 -23.78
CA PRO A 24 -20.57 -0.47 -22.95
C PRO A 24 -19.90 -0.63 -21.59
N LYS A 25 -20.67 -0.48 -20.52
CA LYS A 25 -20.22 -0.66 -19.14
C LYS A 25 -20.51 -2.08 -18.68
N ARG A 26 -19.46 -2.87 -18.44
CA ARG A 26 -19.56 -4.19 -17.81
C ARG A 26 -18.90 -4.21 -16.45
N PHE A 27 -19.58 -4.85 -15.52
CA PHE A 27 -19.18 -4.99 -14.14
C PHE A 27 -19.14 -6.46 -13.73
N THR A 28 -18.36 -6.73 -12.70
CA THR A 28 -18.29 -8.05 -12.07
C THR A 28 -18.35 -7.90 -10.57
N LEU A 29 -19.23 -8.66 -9.94
CA LEU A 29 -19.26 -8.87 -8.50
C LEU A 29 -18.65 -10.24 -8.21
N ASP A 30 -17.77 -10.30 -7.23
CA ASP A 30 -17.16 -11.54 -6.79
C ASP A 30 -17.14 -11.69 -5.27
N VAL A 31 -17.21 -12.94 -4.81
CA VAL A 31 -17.13 -13.32 -3.39
C VAL A 31 -16.21 -14.52 -3.27
N ASP A 32 -15.13 -14.36 -2.51
CA ASP A 32 -14.12 -15.39 -2.24
C ASP A 32 -13.98 -15.66 -0.74
N PRO A 33 -14.65 -16.69 -0.21
CA PRO A 33 -14.25 -17.30 1.04
C PRO A 33 -12.80 -17.79 0.98
N PHE A 34 -12.08 -17.66 2.09
CA PHE A 34 -10.70 -18.12 2.19
C PHE A 34 -10.38 -18.76 3.55
N TYR A 35 -9.37 -19.62 3.54
CA TYR A 35 -8.78 -20.27 4.70
C TYR A 35 -7.25 -20.23 4.56
N GLY A 36 -6.53 -19.83 5.60
CA GLY A 36 -5.10 -19.56 5.49
C GLY A 36 -4.28 -19.80 6.75
N SER A 37 -3.02 -19.38 6.69
CA SER A 37 -2.07 -19.43 7.79
C SER A 37 -1.30 -18.12 7.88
N ILE A 38 -0.96 -17.71 9.10
CA ILE A 38 -0.07 -16.57 9.32
C ILE A 38 1.36 -17.02 8.98
N LEU A 39 2.03 -16.28 8.09
CA LEU A 39 3.43 -16.52 7.76
C LEU A 39 4.33 -15.96 8.86
N LEU A 40 5.15 -16.84 9.43
CA LEU A 40 6.19 -16.45 10.37
C LEU A 40 7.28 -15.66 9.64
N HIS A 41 7.24 -14.34 9.78
CA HIS A 41 8.21 -13.42 9.19
C HIS A 41 9.04 -12.67 10.26
N ASN A 42 8.63 -12.78 11.53
CA ASN A 42 9.36 -12.28 12.69
C ASN A 42 9.16 -13.28 13.86
N PRO A 43 10.21 -13.76 14.53
CA PRO A 43 10.08 -14.68 15.67
C PRO A 43 9.20 -14.12 16.81
N ASP A 44 9.12 -12.79 16.96
CA ASP A 44 8.36 -12.12 18.01
C ASP A 44 6.85 -12.38 17.91
N ILE A 45 6.32 -12.80 16.76
CA ILE A 45 4.89 -13.12 16.59
C ILE A 45 4.58 -14.61 16.74
N THR A 46 5.57 -15.46 17.04
CA THR A 46 5.37 -16.92 17.06
C THR A 46 4.25 -17.33 18.03
N HIS A 47 4.13 -16.67 19.18
CA HIS A 47 3.08 -16.94 20.18
C HIS A 47 1.68 -16.52 19.71
N LEU A 48 1.57 -15.75 18.63
CA LEU A 48 0.29 -15.31 18.04
C LEU A 48 -0.18 -16.24 16.91
N ILE A 49 0.70 -17.09 16.39
CA ILE A 49 0.38 -18.05 15.32
C ILE A 49 -0.14 -19.34 15.96
N THR A 50 -1.39 -19.30 16.41
CA THR A 50 -2.03 -20.42 17.13
C THR A 50 -3.07 -21.16 16.30
N GLU A 51 -3.72 -20.45 15.37
CA GLU A 51 -4.87 -20.95 14.60
C GLU A 51 -4.81 -20.45 13.16
N HIS A 52 -5.70 -20.97 12.32
CA HIS A 52 -5.78 -20.63 10.91
C HIS A 52 -6.76 -19.48 10.66
N PRO A 53 -6.32 -18.33 10.10
CA PRO A 53 -7.24 -17.25 9.76
C PRO A 53 -8.24 -17.65 8.68
N THR A 54 -9.47 -17.16 8.81
CA THR A 54 -10.56 -17.40 7.85
C THR A 54 -11.28 -16.10 7.53
N GLY A 55 -11.97 -16.05 6.40
CA GLY A 55 -12.67 -14.84 6.02
C GLY A 55 -13.23 -14.88 4.62
N PHE A 56 -13.56 -13.71 4.10
CA PHE A 56 -14.01 -13.55 2.73
C PHE A 56 -13.57 -12.22 2.13
N ILE A 57 -13.38 -12.22 0.81
CA ILE A 57 -13.10 -11.04 0.00
C ILE A 57 -14.30 -10.82 -0.92
N VAL A 58 -14.90 -9.63 -0.87
CA VAL A 58 -15.93 -9.21 -1.81
C VAL A 58 -15.32 -8.17 -2.75
N GLY A 59 -15.41 -8.40 -4.06
CA GLY A 59 -14.88 -7.48 -5.07
C GLY A 59 -15.99 -6.94 -5.98
N PHE A 60 -16.02 -5.62 -6.17
CA PHE A 60 -16.78 -4.96 -7.22
C PHE A 60 -15.81 -4.41 -8.27
N ASN A 61 -15.98 -4.79 -9.52
CA ASN A 61 -15.02 -4.51 -10.59
C ASN A 61 -15.73 -3.88 -11.78
N GLN A 62 -15.11 -2.85 -12.35
CA GLN A 62 -15.43 -2.33 -13.68
C GLN A 62 -14.42 -2.87 -14.68
N LYS A 63 -14.92 -3.53 -15.73
CA LYS A 63 -14.10 -4.01 -16.84
C LYS A 63 -13.62 -2.85 -17.70
N THR A 64 -12.44 -3.01 -18.29
CA THR A 64 -11.90 -2.03 -19.24
C THR A 64 -11.71 -2.63 -20.62
N PHE A 65 -11.94 -1.83 -21.66
CA PHE A 65 -11.95 -2.31 -23.05
C PHE A 65 -11.05 -1.52 -24.00
N GLY A 66 -10.34 -0.49 -23.55
CA GLY A 66 -9.41 0.29 -24.38
C GLY A 66 -9.80 1.76 -24.56
N ASP A 67 -10.85 2.22 -23.88
CA ASP A 67 -11.28 3.63 -23.86
C ASP A 67 -10.15 4.58 -23.45
N LYS A 68 -9.20 4.09 -22.66
CA LYS A 68 -7.99 4.82 -22.27
C LYS A 68 -6.74 4.11 -22.74
N GLU A 69 -5.80 4.88 -23.26
CA GLU A 69 -4.49 4.42 -23.74
C GLU A 69 -3.75 3.44 -22.83
N TRP A 70 -3.76 3.72 -21.52
CA TRP A 70 -3.03 2.89 -20.55
C TRP A 70 -3.65 1.49 -20.39
N GLN A 71 -4.92 1.29 -20.72
CA GLN A 71 -5.60 0.01 -20.53
C GLN A 71 -4.95 -1.06 -21.42
N GLN A 72 -4.76 -0.78 -22.72
CA GLN A 72 -4.09 -1.71 -23.63
C GLN A 72 -2.65 -2.00 -23.20
N LEU A 73 -1.93 -1.03 -22.61
CA LEU A 73 -0.57 -1.24 -22.14
C LEU A 73 -0.46 -2.35 -21.09
N TYR A 74 -1.51 -2.56 -20.30
CA TYR A 74 -1.56 -3.53 -19.21
C TYR A 74 -2.53 -4.69 -19.49
N ASN A 75 -2.84 -4.95 -20.77
CA ASN A 75 -3.77 -6.00 -21.19
C ASN A 75 -5.19 -5.83 -20.60
N TYR A 76 -5.69 -4.59 -20.63
CA TYR A 76 -7.04 -4.19 -20.23
C TYR A 76 -7.40 -4.65 -18.81
N PRO A 77 -6.69 -4.13 -17.79
CA PRO A 77 -6.94 -4.53 -16.41
C PRO A 77 -8.27 -3.98 -15.92
N ASP A 78 -8.94 -4.72 -15.05
CA ASP A 78 -10.16 -4.21 -14.40
C ASP A 78 -9.78 -3.34 -13.20
N ILE A 79 -10.63 -2.38 -12.88
CA ILE A 79 -10.46 -1.48 -11.73
C ILE A 79 -11.60 -1.77 -10.77
N GLY A 80 -11.34 -1.83 -9.48
CA GLY A 80 -12.39 -2.13 -8.53
C GLY A 80 -12.10 -1.71 -7.11
N TYR A 81 -13.07 -2.06 -6.27
CA TYR A 81 -12.98 -1.94 -4.83
C TYR A 81 -13.25 -3.29 -4.18
N SER A 82 -12.56 -3.56 -3.08
CA SER A 82 -12.79 -4.75 -2.30
C SER A 82 -13.10 -4.43 -0.86
N PHE A 83 -13.99 -5.24 -0.29
CA PHE A 83 -14.13 -5.40 1.15
C PHE A 83 -13.51 -6.73 1.55
N VAL A 84 -12.77 -6.74 2.66
CA VAL A 84 -12.17 -7.96 3.23
C VAL A 84 -12.56 -8.05 4.69
N TYR A 85 -13.18 -9.15 5.07
CA TYR A 85 -13.30 -9.54 6.47
C TYR A 85 -12.34 -10.70 6.72
N GLN A 86 -11.53 -10.60 7.77
CA GLN A 86 -10.63 -11.66 8.20
C GLN A 86 -10.71 -11.84 9.71
N ASN A 87 -11.13 -13.04 10.14
CA ASN A 87 -11.02 -13.48 11.52
C ASN A 87 -9.67 -14.17 11.71
N MET A 88 -8.87 -13.70 12.67
CA MET A 88 -7.55 -14.28 12.96
C MET A 88 -7.65 -15.57 13.79
N ASN A 89 -8.84 -15.92 14.29
CA ASN A 89 -9.09 -17.04 15.20
C ASN A 89 -8.17 -17.03 16.43
N ASN A 90 -7.75 -15.84 16.84
CA ASN A 90 -6.90 -15.60 18.00
C ASN A 90 -7.39 -14.34 18.70
N SER A 91 -7.77 -14.43 19.98
CA SER A 91 -8.35 -13.31 20.73
C SER A 91 -7.39 -12.14 20.97
N THR A 92 -6.08 -12.38 20.88
CA THR A 92 -5.05 -11.33 20.95
C THR A 92 -5.02 -10.52 19.65
N LEU A 93 -5.15 -11.19 18.49
CA LEU A 93 -5.13 -10.55 17.17
C LEU A 93 -6.49 -10.00 16.72
N GLY A 94 -7.59 -10.61 17.16
CA GLY A 94 -8.96 -10.20 16.85
C GLY A 94 -9.35 -10.40 15.38
N GLU A 95 -10.13 -9.45 14.86
CA GLU A 95 -10.64 -9.45 13.50
C GLU A 95 -10.16 -8.21 12.74
N ASN A 96 -10.07 -8.32 11.42
CA ASN A 96 -9.71 -7.24 10.51
C ASN A 96 -10.84 -7.00 9.50
N LEU A 97 -11.29 -5.75 9.38
CA LEU A 97 -12.26 -5.30 8.39
C LEU A 97 -11.59 -4.26 7.48
N GLY A 98 -11.34 -4.62 6.23
CA GLY A 98 -10.60 -3.79 5.28
C GLY A 98 -11.40 -3.32 4.08
N LEU A 99 -11.08 -2.11 3.62
CA LEU A 99 -11.57 -1.53 2.36
C LEU A 99 -10.38 -1.16 1.48
N TYR A 100 -10.45 -1.58 0.21
CA TYR A 100 -9.33 -1.50 -0.73
C TYR A 100 -9.79 -0.94 -2.06
N ALA A 101 -8.91 -0.20 -2.72
CA ALA A 101 -8.95 -0.03 -4.16
C ALA A 101 -8.00 -1.05 -4.80
N HIS A 102 -8.38 -1.64 -5.93
CA HIS A 102 -7.57 -2.68 -6.57
C HIS A 102 -7.58 -2.60 -8.10
N TYR A 103 -6.55 -3.22 -8.66
CA TYR A 103 -6.49 -3.58 -10.08
C TYR A 103 -6.50 -5.09 -10.23
N ASN A 104 -7.16 -5.59 -11.27
CA ASN A 104 -7.02 -6.96 -11.76
C ASN A 104 -6.25 -6.97 -13.07
N PHE A 105 -5.05 -7.55 -13.05
CA PHE A 105 -4.25 -7.81 -14.25
C PHE A 105 -4.51 -9.23 -14.74
N TYR A 106 -4.49 -9.42 -16.05
CA TYR A 106 -4.90 -10.67 -16.67
C TYR A 106 -3.85 -11.24 -17.60
N PHE A 107 -3.66 -12.55 -17.53
CA PHE A 107 -2.70 -13.33 -18.33
C PHE A 107 -3.38 -14.57 -18.90
N PHE A 108 -2.72 -15.27 -19.83
CA PHE A 108 -3.18 -16.54 -20.43
C PHE A 108 -4.63 -16.50 -20.91
N LYS A 109 -4.93 -15.61 -21.87
CA LYS A 109 -6.29 -15.34 -22.37
C LYS A 109 -7.28 -14.95 -21.27
N ARG A 110 -6.79 -14.21 -20.27
CA ARG A 110 -7.50 -13.75 -19.08
C ARG A 110 -7.98 -14.83 -18.12
N ASN A 111 -7.52 -16.07 -18.27
CA ASN A 111 -7.83 -17.15 -17.32
C ASN A 111 -6.98 -17.08 -16.04
N LEU A 112 -5.87 -16.35 -16.04
CA LEU A 112 -5.09 -16.07 -14.83
C LEU A 112 -5.25 -14.60 -14.46
N GLN A 113 -5.67 -14.34 -13.23
CA GLN A 113 -5.87 -13.01 -12.66
C GLN A 113 -4.86 -12.76 -11.54
N LEU A 114 -4.15 -11.63 -11.62
CA LEU A 114 -3.40 -11.05 -10.51
C LEU A 114 -4.16 -9.82 -10.01
N ARG A 115 -4.74 -9.91 -8.81
CA ARG A 115 -5.34 -8.76 -8.12
C ARG A 115 -4.34 -8.16 -7.16
N ILE A 116 -4.19 -6.84 -7.19
CA ILE A 116 -3.38 -6.07 -6.23
C ILE A 116 -4.29 -5.04 -5.59
N GLY A 117 -4.53 -5.17 -4.29
CA GLY A 117 -5.36 -4.27 -3.50
C GLY A 117 -4.55 -3.49 -2.49
N GLN A 118 -4.80 -2.19 -2.39
CA GLN A 118 -4.25 -1.32 -1.34
C GLN A 118 -5.40 -0.63 -0.63
N GLY A 119 -5.35 -0.62 0.70
CA GLY A 119 -6.46 -0.20 1.52
C GLY A 119 -6.10 0.15 2.95
N ILE A 120 -7.15 0.36 3.73
CA ILE A 120 -7.12 0.59 5.17
C ILE A 120 -7.99 -0.50 5.80
N ALA A 121 -7.51 -1.05 6.91
CA ALA A 121 -8.25 -2.00 7.72
C ALA A 121 -8.47 -1.49 9.14
N TYR A 122 -9.61 -1.86 9.71
CA TYR A 122 -9.93 -1.71 11.11
C TYR A 122 -9.69 -3.05 11.82
N ASN A 123 -8.78 -3.06 12.78
CA ASN A 123 -8.53 -4.16 13.70
C ASN A 123 -9.33 -3.97 14.98
N THR A 124 -9.94 -5.05 15.48
CA THR A 124 -10.79 -4.97 16.68
C THR A 124 -9.99 -4.98 17.98
N ASN A 125 -8.78 -5.55 17.99
CA ASN A 125 -8.02 -5.87 19.21
C ASN A 125 -6.55 -5.44 19.10
N PRO A 126 -6.24 -4.14 18.95
CA PRO A 126 -4.85 -3.70 18.94
C PRO A 126 -4.21 -3.89 20.34
N TYR A 127 -2.90 -3.63 20.43
CA TYR A 127 -2.15 -3.58 21.66
C TYR A 127 -2.82 -2.63 22.67
N ASP A 128 -2.99 -3.12 23.89
CA ASP A 128 -3.31 -2.32 25.06
C ASP A 128 -2.47 -2.84 26.23
N LYS A 129 -1.75 -1.95 26.90
CA LYS A 129 -0.82 -2.31 27.98
C LYS A 129 -1.47 -3.06 29.13
N ASN A 130 -2.77 -2.86 29.37
CA ASN A 130 -3.49 -3.46 30.48
C ASN A 130 -4.37 -4.63 30.03
N GLN A 131 -5.00 -4.53 28.86
CA GLN A 131 -6.04 -5.46 28.40
C GLN A 131 -5.56 -6.43 27.31
N ASN A 132 -4.57 -6.04 26.48
CA ASN A 132 -4.12 -6.83 25.35
C ASN A 132 -2.60 -6.69 25.09
N PHE A 133 -1.80 -6.80 26.15
CA PHE A 133 -0.37 -6.54 26.12
C PHE A 133 0.42 -7.56 25.28
N ARG A 134 -0.19 -8.70 24.94
CA ARG A 134 0.43 -9.75 24.12
C ARG A 134 0.37 -9.44 22.62
N ASN A 135 -0.48 -8.51 22.19
CA ASN A 135 -0.56 -8.15 20.78
C ASN A 135 0.59 -7.22 20.40
N ASN A 136 1.72 -7.79 20.01
CA ASN A 136 2.83 -7.01 19.45
C ASN A 136 2.71 -6.77 17.94
N ALA A 137 1.68 -7.31 17.28
CA ALA A 137 1.48 -7.15 15.85
C ALA A 137 0.85 -5.81 15.46
N TYR A 138 -0.11 -5.32 16.25
CA TYR A 138 -0.92 -4.15 15.89
C TYR A 138 -0.98 -3.11 17.02
N GLY A 139 -0.29 -1.98 16.85
CA GLY A 139 -0.33 -0.88 17.83
C GLY A 139 -1.55 0.05 17.71
N SER A 140 -2.40 -0.14 16.70
CA SER A 140 -3.54 0.73 16.42
C SER A 140 -4.70 0.00 15.78
N HIS A 141 -5.92 0.50 15.98
CA HIS A 141 -7.11 -0.01 15.30
C HIS A 141 -7.04 0.20 13.78
N LEU A 142 -6.54 1.34 13.31
CA LEU A 142 -6.38 1.58 11.88
C LEU A 142 -5.03 1.05 11.41
N LEU A 143 -5.07 0.19 10.39
CA LEU A 143 -3.93 -0.46 9.76
C LEU A 143 -3.92 -0.10 8.28
N SER A 144 -2.73 0.16 7.74
CA SER A 144 -2.48 0.05 6.30
C SER A 144 -2.54 -1.42 5.92
N SER A 145 -3.26 -1.74 4.86
CA SER A 145 -3.36 -3.12 4.39
C SER A 145 -3.17 -3.22 2.88
N THR A 146 -2.41 -4.23 2.49
CA THR A 146 -2.17 -4.59 1.10
C THR A 146 -2.52 -6.05 0.96
N TYR A 147 -3.17 -6.41 -0.16
CA TYR A 147 -3.32 -7.82 -0.49
C TYR A 147 -2.98 -8.09 -1.96
N LEU A 148 -2.51 -9.31 -2.20
CA LEU A 148 -2.28 -9.88 -3.52
C LEU A 148 -3.16 -11.12 -3.67
N MET A 149 -3.82 -11.28 -4.81
CA MET A 149 -4.52 -12.53 -5.14
C MET A 149 -4.07 -13.02 -6.51
N LEU A 150 -3.70 -14.29 -6.60
CA LEU A 150 -3.41 -14.97 -7.86
C LEU A 150 -4.44 -16.08 -8.06
N ASN A 151 -5.33 -15.88 -9.01
CA ASN A 151 -6.47 -16.77 -9.25
C ASN A 151 -6.47 -17.32 -10.67
N TYR A 152 -6.83 -18.59 -10.80
CA TYR A 152 -7.53 -19.02 -12.01
C TYR A 152 -8.93 -18.40 -11.98
N ASN A 153 -9.30 -17.65 -13.00
CA ASN A 153 -10.57 -16.96 -13.12
C ASN A 153 -11.28 -17.37 -14.41
N LYS A 154 -12.46 -17.95 -14.28
CA LYS A 154 -13.28 -18.36 -15.43
C LYS A 154 -14.69 -17.83 -15.29
N GLU A 155 -14.99 -16.80 -16.07
CA GLU A 155 -16.29 -16.15 -16.11
C GLU A 155 -17.29 -16.89 -17.02
N ASN A 156 -18.58 -16.66 -16.81
CA ASN A 156 -19.68 -17.04 -17.70
C ASN A 156 -19.74 -18.55 -18.05
N ILE A 157 -19.50 -19.41 -17.07
CA ILE A 157 -19.62 -20.87 -17.19
C ILE A 157 -21.09 -21.27 -17.29
N PHE A 158 -21.94 -20.67 -16.46
CA PHE A 158 -23.39 -20.82 -16.55
C PHE A 158 -24.02 -19.44 -16.65
N LYS A 159 -24.44 -19.06 -17.87
CA LYS A 159 -24.92 -17.71 -18.17
C LYS A 159 -23.88 -16.67 -17.75
N ARG A 160 -24.19 -15.85 -16.75
CA ARG A 160 -23.35 -14.78 -16.21
C ARG A 160 -22.51 -15.20 -15.00
N LEU A 161 -22.70 -16.42 -14.50
CA LEU A 161 -21.99 -16.98 -13.35
C LEU A 161 -20.71 -17.69 -13.80
N GLY A 162 -19.61 -17.44 -13.09
CA GLY A 162 -18.35 -18.16 -13.20
C GLY A 162 -17.77 -18.49 -11.84
N PHE A 163 -16.56 -19.04 -11.84
CA PHE A 163 -15.81 -19.32 -10.62
C PHE A 163 -14.39 -18.77 -10.69
N LYS A 164 -13.77 -18.66 -9.53
CA LYS A 164 -12.34 -18.46 -9.39
C LYS A 164 -11.80 -19.22 -8.19
N ALA A 165 -10.54 -19.60 -8.28
CA ALA A 165 -9.82 -20.23 -7.18
C ALA A 165 -8.34 -19.92 -7.29
N GLY A 166 -7.66 -19.84 -6.15
CA GLY A 166 -6.26 -19.48 -6.11
C GLY A 166 -5.72 -19.22 -4.72
N ILE A 167 -4.70 -18.38 -4.68
CA ILE A 167 -4.00 -18.01 -3.44
C ILE A 167 -4.06 -16.50 -3.22
N SER A 168 -4.12 -16.12 -1.96
CA SER A 168 -4.15 -14.73 -1.52
C SER A 168 -3.10 -14.50 -0.43
N LEU A 169 -2.42 -13.36 -0.49
CA LEU A 169 -1.52 -12.88 0.56
C LEU A 169 -2.09 -11.57 1.09
N LEU A 170 -2.41 -11.52 2.39
CA LEU A 170 -2.94 -10.33 3.05
C LEU A 170 -1.92 -9.82 4.07
N HIS A 171 -1.59 -8.54 4.02
CA HIS A 171 -0.66 -7.88 4.92
C HIS A 171 -1.39 -6.81 5.75
N TYR A 172 -1.14 -6.78 7.05
CA TYR A 172 -1.68 -5.77 7.97
C TYR A 172 -0.58 -5.17 8.84
N SER A 173 -0.38 -3.86 8.75
CA SER A 173 0.56 -3.12 9.60
C SER A 173 0.08 -1.68 9.79
N ASN A 174 0.65 -0.93 10.74
CA ASN A 174 0.37 0.49 10.89
C ASN A 174 1.51 1.40 10.40
N ALA A 175 2.49 0.84 9.67
CA ALA A 175 3.63 1.58 9.10
C ALA A 175 4.42 2.40 10.12
N ASN A 176 4.62 1.84 11.33
CA ASN A 176 5.25 2.49 12.48
C ASN A 176 4.59 3.81 12.88
N PHE A 177 3.28 3.93 12.62
CA PHE A 177 2.49 5.01 13.16
C PHE A 177 2.45 4.93 14.69
N ARG A 178 2.27 3.72 15.25
CA ARG A 178 2.24 3.49 16.70
C ARG A 178 2.85 2.14 17.06
N ALA A 179 3.76 2.11 18.02
CA ALA A 179 4.33 0.87 18.52
C ALA A 179 3.33 0.11 19.43
N PRO A 180 3.36 -1.23 19.46
CA PRO A 180 4.21 -2.12 18.65
C PRO A 180 3.64 -2.33 17.24
N ASN A 181 4.47 -2.77 16.28
CA ASN A 181 4.03 -3.01 14.89
C ASN A 181 4.85 -4.11 14.22
N THR A 182 4.86 -5.33 14.79
CA THR A 182 5.51 -6.47 14.10
C THR A 182 4.71 -6.94 12.88
N SER A 183 3.45 -6.51 12.73
CA SER A 183 2.55 -6.83 11.62
C SER A 183 2.12 -8.30 11.53
N THR A 184 1.19 -8.60 10.62
CA THR A 184 0.91 -9.98 10.20
C THR A 184 0.84 -10.10 8.68
N ASN A 185 1.14 -11.31 8.22
CA ASN A 185 0.99 -11.73 6.83
C ASN A 185 0.19 -13.03 6.80
N THR A 186 -0.93 -13.08 6.09
CA THR A 186 -1.73 -14.30 5.93
C THR A 186 -1.63 -14.81 4.51
N LEU A 187 -1.12 -16.02 4.34
CA LEU A 187 -1.22 -16.76 3.09
C LEU A 187 -2.47 -17.64 3.14
N ALA A 188 -3.41 -17.43 2.23
CA ALA A 188 -4.69 -18.12 2.21
C ALA A 188 -4.97 -18.76 0.84
N PHE A 189 -5.67 -19.88 0.87
CA PHE A 189 -6.35 -20.41 -0.31
C PHE A 189 -7.76 -19.83 -0.37
N ASN A 190 -8.18 -19.40 -1.55
CA ASN A 190 -9.52 -18.85 -1.78
C ASN A 190 -10.21 -19.57 -2.94
N ALA A 191 -11.52 -19.76 -2.82
CA ALA A 191 -12.37 -20.32 -3.86
C ALA A 191 -13.72 -19.62 -3.84
N GLY A 192 -14.10 -19.01 -4.95
CA GLY A 192 -15.19 -18.05 -5.02
C GLY A 192 -15.98 -18.08 -6.32
N LEU A 193 -17.07 -17.33 -6.32
CA LEU A 193 -17.93 -17.14 -7.48
C LEU A 193 -17.77 -15.74 -8.04
N THR A 194 -18.01 -15.62 -9.34
CA THR A 194 -18.00 -14.35 -10.07
C THR A 194 -19.30 -14.20 -10.86
N TYR A 195 -19.92 -13.03 -10.82
CA TYR A 195 -21.14 -12.72 -11.55
C TYR A 195 -20.94 -11.47 -12.40
N THR A 196 -21.12 -11.60 -13.72
CA THR A 196 -20.95 -10.49 -14.67
C THR A 196 -22.29 -9.85 -15.00
N PHE A 197 -22.36 -8.52 -15.01
CA PHE A 197 -23.56 -7.76 -15.34
C PHE A 197 -23.22 -6.43 -16.04
N GLY A 198 -24.23 -5.73 -16.53
CA GLY A 198 -24.08 -4.56 -17.40
C GLY A 198 -24.47 -4.88 -18.85
N ASP A 199 -23.90 -4.14 -19.79
CA ASP A 199 -24.34 -4.18 -21.19
C ASP A 199 -24.04 -5.52 -21.88
N ASP A 200 -25.07 -6.08 -22.52
CA ASP A 200 -25.01 -7.34 -23.27
C ASP A 200 -24.46 -7.21 -24.69
N GLY A 201 -24.21 -5.98 -25.16
CA GLY A 201 -23.64 -5.72 -26.48
C GLY A 201 -22.29 -6.39 -26.70
N GLU A 202 -21.91 -6.62 -27.95
CA GLU A 202 -20.59 -7.17 -28.28
C GLU A 202 -19.48 -6.30 -27.70
N VAL A 203 -18.66 -6.89 -26.85
CA VAL A 203 -17.52 -6.21 -26.24
C VAL A 203 -16.29 -6.53 -27.08
N GLN A 204 -15.77 -5.50 -27.74
CA GLN A 204 -14.53 -5.58 -28.49
C GLN A 204 -13.45 -4.78 -27.76
N TYR A 205 -12.28 -5.39 -27.57
CA TYR A 205 -11.11 -4.67 -27.06
C TYR A 205 -10.61 -3.73 -28.14
N ILE A 206 -10.52 -2.44 -27.83
CA ILE A 206 -10.10 -1.38 -28.74
C ILE A 206 -8.57 -1.32 -28.76
N PRO A 207 -7.91 -1.83 -29.83
CA PRO A 207 -6.48 -1.64 -29.96
C PRO A 207 -6.19 -0.17 -30.28
N ARG A 208 -5.14 0.38 -29.66
CA ARG A 208 -4.58 1.69 -30.00
C ARG A 208 -3.16 1.54 -30.52
N GLU A 209 -2.74 2.52 -31.30
CA GLU A 209 -1.37 2.59 -31.79
C GLU A 209 -0.39 2.81 -30.64
N LYS A 210 0.79 2.20 -30.79
CA LYS A 210 1.87 2.30 -29.79
C LYS A 210 2.77 3.46 -30.16
N GLU A 211 2.47 4.64 -29.62
CA GLU A 211 3.35 5.80 -29.79
C GLU A 211 4.60 5.70 -28.90
N LYS A 212 5.73 6.20 -29.42
CA LYS A 212 6.97 6.30 -28.67
C LYS A 212 6.92 7.55 -27.78
N VAL A 213 7.05 7.36 -26.47
CA VAL A 213 7.14 8.47 -25.51
C VAL A 213 8.60 8.76 -25.20
N THR A 214 9.04 9.97 -25.50
CA THR A 214 10.37 10.49 -25.14
C THR A 214 10.22 11.82 -24.42
N GLU A 215 10.84 11.94 -23.25
CA GLU A 215 10.91 13.19 -22.51
C GLU A 215 12.37 13.56 -22.23
N PRO A 216 12.70 14.86 -22.12
CA PRO A 216 13.99 15.29 -21.59
C PRO A 216 14.14 14.83 -20.13
N ILE A 217 15.34 14.95 -19.59
CA ILE A 217 15.55 14.81 -18.15
C ILE A 217 14.72 15.90 -17.46
N ARG A 218 13.98 15.52 -16.43
CA ARG A 218 13.13 16.42 -15.66
C ARG A 218 13.66 16.53 -14.23
N TYR A 219 13.51 17.70 -13.64
CA TYR A 219 13.94 17.97 -12.28
C TYR A 219 12.74 17.91 -11.35
N ASN A 220 12.92 17.29 -10.18
CA ASN A 220 11.86 17.08 -9.23
C ASN A 220 12.30 17.60 -7.87
N VAL A 221 11.39 18.34 -7.24
CA VAL A 221 11.50 18.72 -5.83
C VAL A 221 10.28 18.17 -5.11
N ALA A 222 10.50 17.49 -3.99
CA ALA A 222 9.42 16.92 -3.19
C ALA A 222 9.63 17.22 -1.71
N PHE A 223 8.51 17.49 -1.05
CA PHE A 223 8.42 17.58 0.40
C PHE A 223 7.53 16.46 0.90
N ARG A 224 7.97 15.72 1.91
CA ARG A 224 7.20 14.67 2.56
C ARG A 224 7.15 14.86 4.06
N MET A 225 6.03 14.47 4.64
CA MET A 225 5.78 14.54 6.07
C MET A 225 4.88 13.41 6.53
N GLY A 226 4.81 13.22 7.85
CA GLY A 226 3.95 12.23 8.48
C GLY A 226 4.21 12.20 9.97
N LEU A 227 3.62 11.20 10.62
CA LEU A 227 3.83 10.88 12.02
C LEU A 227 4.37 9.46 12.11
N ASN A 228 5.35 9.25 12.98
CA ASN A 228 5.84 7.91 13.30
C ASN A 228 6.38 7.84 14.74
N GLU A 229 6.55 6.62 15.21
CA GLU A 229 7.08 6.28 16.53
C GLU A 229 8.26 5.30 16.39
N SER A 230 9.12 5.23 17.41
CA SER A 230 10.17 4.20 17.48
C SER A 230 9.59 2.81 17.77
N ASP A 231 10.37 1.75 17.64
CA ASP A 231 9.90 0.41 18.01
C ASP A 231 9.76 0.20 19.54
N VAL A 232 10.22 1.17 20.35
CA VAL A 232 10.03 1.16 21.81
C VAL A 232 8.65 1.70 22.14
N ILE A 233 7.84 0.85 22.77
CA ILE A 233 6.47 1.15 23.20
C ILE A 233 6.48 2.30 24.21
N ASP A 234 5.51 3.22 24.08
CA ASP A 234 5.30 4.39 24.95
C ASP A 234 6.39 5.49 24.83
N LEU A 235 7.27 5.47 23.81
CA LEU A 235 8.16 6.61 23.54
C LEU A 235 7.47 7.77 22.82
N GLY A 236 6.34 7.53 22.15
CA GLY A 236 5.48 8.57 21.60
C GLY A 236 5.62 8.82 20.10
N GLN A 237 4.62 9.50 19.54
CA GLN A 237 4.53 9.79 18.11
C GLN A 237 5.09 11.18 17.81
N TYR A 238 5.94 11.26 16.79
CA TYR A 238 6.59 12.51 16.39
C TYR A 238 6.40 12.79 14.90
N GLY A 239 6.26 14.07 14.57
CA GLY A 239 6.27 14.52 13.19
C GLY A 239 7.65 14.39 12.56
N PHE A 240 7.71 14.05 11.28
CA PHE A 240 8.93 14.08 10.49
C PHE A 240 8.78 14.90 9.22
N PHE A 241 9.92 15.32 8.68
CA PHE A 241 10.00 16.04 7.41
C PHE A 241 11.12 15.47 6.54
N ILE A 242 10.87 15.36 5.23
CA ILE A 242 11.85 14.90 4.26
C ILE A 242 11.81 15.81 3.05
N PHE A 243 12.97 16.35 2.69
CA PHE A 243 13.15 17.13 1.47
C PHE A 243 13.92 16.29 0.45
N SER A 244 13.41 16.22 -0.77
CA SER A 244 14.05 15.47 -1.85
C SER A 244 14.27 16.35 -3.07
N GLY A 245 15.44 16.23 -3.66
CA GLY A 245 15.77 16.75 -4.99
C GLY A 245 16.24 15.60 -5.87
N TYR A 246 15.62 15.40 -7.03
CA TYR A 246 15.98 14.30 -7.92
C TYR A 246 15.70 14.61 -9.38
N VAL A 247 16.42 13.93 -10.27
CA VAL A 247 16.15 13.91 -11.70
C VAL A 247 15.43 12.64 -12.09
N ASP A 248 14.54 12.72 -13.08
CA ASP A 248 13.96 11.53 -13.69
C ASP A 248 14.10 11.53 -15.21
N LYS A 249 14.34 10.34 -15.77
CA LYS A 249 14.40 10.09 -17.21
C LYS A 249 13.34 9.08 -17.61
N ARG A 250 12.39 9.53 -18.43
CA ARG A 250 11.39 8.66 -19.05
C ARG A 250 12.07 7.70 -20.04
N LEU A 251 11.91 6.40 -19.82
CA LEU A 251 12.41 5.35 -20.71
C LEU A 251 11.38 4.89 -21.75
N GLY A 252 10.10 5.17 -21.50
CA GLY A 252 9.00 4.86 -22.41
C GLY A 252 7.65 5.08 -21.73
N ARG A 253 6.58 4.49 -22.28
CA ARG A 253 5.22 4.71 -21.74
C ARG A 253 5.03 4.24 -20.31
N LYS A 254 5.74 3.19 -19.88
CA LYS A 254 5.55 2.57 -18.57
C LYS A 254 6.57 2.96 -17.52
N SER A 255 7.75 3.44 -17.91
CA SER A 255 8.89 3.47 -16.98
C SER A 255 9.68 4.76 -17.05
N ALA A 256 10.13 5.21 -15.87
CA ALA A 256 11.19 6.19 -15.71
C ALA A 256 12.19 5.69 -14.66
N ILE A 257 13.45 6.12 -14.79
CA ILE A 257 14.48 5.96 -13.76
C ILE A 257 14.65 7.30 -13.06
N GLN A 258 14.88 7.25 -11.75
CA GLN A 258 15.10 8.39 -10.88
C GLN A 258 16.48 8.31 -10.23
N PHE A 259 17.14 9.45 -10.06
CA PHE A 259 18.35 9.57 -9.24
C PHE A 259 18.32 10.88 -8.48
N GLY A 260 18.62 10.84 -7.18
CA GLY A 260 18.64 12.06 -6.38
C GLY A 260 19.02 11.84 -4.94
N GLY A 261 18.68 12.82 -4.10
CA GLY A 261 19.00 12.82 -2.69
C GLY A 261 17.84 13.25 -1.81
N ASP A 262 17.93 12.82 -0.55
CA ASP A 262 16.98 13.06 0.51
C ASP A 262 17.68 13.66 1.74
N ILE A 263 17.04 14.61 2.41
CA ILE A 263 17.41 15.09 3.74
C ILE A 263 16.27 14.77 4.69
N PHE A 264 16.58 14.09 5.79
CA PHE A 264 15.61 13.52 6.72
C PHE A 264 15.67 14.22 8.08
N PHE A 265 14.50 14.60 8.58
CA PHE A 265 14.28 15.13 9.92
C PHE A 265 13.27 14.24 10.65
N SER A 266 13.70 13.04 11.05
CA SER A 266 12.86 12.07 11.76
C SER A 266 12.91 12.32 13.26
N ASN A 267 12.00 13.14 13.80
CA ASN A 267 12.12 13.64 15.19
C ASN A 267 11.99 12.54 16.26
N PHE A 268 11.35 11.40 15.98
CA PHE A 268 11.28 10.28 16.92
C PHE A 268 12.67 9.77 17.33
N LEU A 269 13.67 9.94 16.46
CA LEU A 269 15.05 9.55 16.75
C LEU A 269 15.66 10.36 17.90
N LYS A 270 15.20 11.58 18.17
CA LYS A 270 15.68 12.36 19.32
C LYS A 270 15.35 11.66 20.63
N GLU A 271 14.11 11.19 20.76
CA GLU A 271 13.69 10.48 21.96
C GLU A 271 14.34 9.11 22.06
N LEU A 272 14.51 8.42 20.93
CA LEU A 272 15.23 7.15 20.91
C LEU A 272 16.69 7.33 21.36
N ILE A 273 17.41 8.33 20.82
CA ILE A 273 18.78 8.67 21.23
C ILE A 273 18.85 8.95 22.73
N ARG A 274 17.95 9.80 23.24
CA ARG A 274 17.89 10.14 24.67
C ARG A 274 17.60 8.93 25.56
N PHE A 275 16.65 8.10 25.14
CA PHE A 275 16.30 6.87 25.84
C PHE A 275 17.48 5.90 25.89
N GLN A 276 18.16 5.70 24.76
CA GLN A 276 19.33 4.82 24.69
C GLN A 276 20.51 5.37 25.51
N SER A 277 20.82 6.66 25.40
CA SER A 277 21.94 7.28 26.13
C SER A 277 21.74 7.26 27.65
N THR A 278 20.50 7.32 28.12
CA THR A 278 20.16 7.35 29.55
C THR A 278 19.98 5.95 30.14
N SER A 279 19.28 5.08 29.43
CA SER A 279 18.82 3.78 29.97
C SER A 279 19.76 2.62 29.63
N PHE A 280 20.61 2.76 28.63
CA PHE A 280 21.50 1.69 28.14
C PHE A 280 22.91 2.22 27.82
N PRO A 281 23.72 2.55 28.84
CA PRO A 281 25.07 3.07 28.67
C PRO A 281 25.99 2.18 27.81
N GLU A 282 25.72 0.87 27.80
CA GLU A 282 26.44 -0.13 26.99
C GLU A 282 26.28 0.05 25.47
N MET A 283 25.28 0.82 25.02
CA MET A 283 25.14 1.18 23.60
C MET A 283 26.07 2.32 23.17
N GLU A 284 26.74 2.99 24.11
CA GLU A 284 27.71 4.06 23.86
C GLU A 284 27.16 5.22 22.99
N VAL A 285 25.84 5.45 23.03
CA VAL A 285 25.18 6.53 22.31
C VAL A 285 25.28 7.83 23.11
N ALA A 286 25.95 8.83 22.55
CA ALA A 286 25.98 10.15 23.16
C ALA A 286 24.62 10.86 23.03
N GLU A 287 24.13 11.48 24.10
CA GLU A 287 22.82 12.18 24.13
C GLU A 287 22.71 13.29 23.06
N ASN A 288 23.84 13.91 22.70
CA ASN A 288 23.91 14.97 21.69
C ASN A 288 24.13 14.46 20.26
N THR A 289 24.02 13.14 20.02
CA THR A 289 24.11 12.58 18.67
C THR A 289 23.07 13.22 17.76
N ASP A 290 23.47 13.64 16.56
CA ASP A 290 22.54 14.25 15.61
C ASP A 290 21.55 13.19 15.10
N TYR A 291 20.28 13.55 15.00
CA TYR A 291 19.20 12.67 14.57
C TYR A 291 18.92 12.80 13.06
N LYS A 292 19.49 13.83 12.42
CA LYS A 292 19.29 14.11 11.01
C LYS A 292 20.05 13.10 10.17
N ARG A 293 19.50 12.80 8.99
CA ARG A 293 20.15 11.93 8.01
C ARG A 293 20.13 12.59 6.64
N ALA A 294 21.08 12.25 5.78
CA ALA A 294 21.04 12.59 4.36
C ALA A 294 21.48 11.39 3.54
N GLY A 295 20.82 11.17 2.41
CA GLY A 295 21.07 10.01 1.57
C GLY A 295 20.93 10.30 0.09
N LEU A 296 21.48 9.40 -0.70
CA LEU A 296 21.30 9.34 -2.15
C LEU A 296 20.44 8.12 -2.49
N PHE A 297 19.67 8.19 -3.58
CA PHE A 297 18.86 7.07 -4.04
C PHE A 297 18.87 6.91 -5.56
N LEU A 298 18.69 5.66 -5.98
CA LEU A 298 18.28 5.27 -7.32
C LEU A 298 16.84 4.77 -7.25
N GLY A 299 16.01 5.12 -8.22
CA GLY A 299 14.61 4.75 -8.23
C GLY A 299 14.05 4.39 -9.59
N HIS A 300 12.88 3.79 -9.57
CA HIS A 300 12.05 3.47 -10.72
C HIS A 300 10.63 3.96 -10.48
N GLU A 301 10.02 4.47 -11.53
CA GLU A 301 8.61 4.87 -11.53
C GLU A 301 7.85 4.11 -12.63
N LEU A 302 6.87 3.31 -12.23
CA LEU A 302 5.98 2.55 -13.09
C LEU A 302 4.64 3.28 -13.27
N PHE A 303 4.33 3.74 -14.48
CA PHE A 303 3.15 4.57 -14.75
C PHE A 303 1.91 3.75 -15.10
N ILE A 304 0.86 3.86 -14.29
CA ILE A 304 -0.42 3.18 -14.46
C ILE A 304 -1.53 4.23 -14.41
N ASN A 305 -2.12 4.56 -15.56
CA ASN A 305 -3.13 5.63 -15.68
C ASN A 305 -2.56 7.00 -15.23
N LYS A 306 -3.28 7.76 -14.40
CA LYS A 306 -2.83 9.02 -13.78
C LYS A 306 -1.99 8.81 -12.52
N MET A 307 -1.74 7.55 -12.16
CA MET A 307 -0.94 7.16 -11.00
C MET A 307 0.36 6.51 -11.45
N SER A 308 1.29 6.39 -10.53
CA SER A 308 2.50 5.60 -10.70
C SER A 308 2.89 4.92 -9.41
N VAL A 309 3.54 3.76 -9.55
CA VAL A 309 4.21 3.09 -8.44
C VAL A 309 5.66 3.55 -8.45
N VAL A 310 6.13 4.05 -7.32
CA VAL A 310 7.52 4.47 -7.11
C VAL A 310 8.21 3.40 -6.28
N THR A 311 9.41 3.02 -6.70
CA THR A 311 10.32 2.15 -5.95
C THR A 311 11.70 2.79 -5.92
N GLN A 312 12.33 2.89 -4.76
CA GLN A 312 13.63 3.52 -4.60
C GLN A 312 14.49 2.70 -3.64
N LEU A 313 15.78 2.66 -3.92
CA LEU A 313 16.82 2.13 -3.07
C LEU A 313 17.83 3.25 -2.81
N GLY A 314 18.09 3.53 -1.54
CA GLY A 314 18.96 4.59 -1.12
C GLY A 314 19.98 4.18 -0.07
N TYR A 315 20.97 5.04 0.10
CA TYR A 315 22.09 4.88 1.00
C TYR A 315 22.34 6.20 1.74
N TYR A 316 22.42 6.16 3.06
CA TYR A 316 22.73 7.36 3.84
C TYR A 316 24.23 7.70 3.77
N ILE A 317 24.52 8.89 3.25
CA ILE A 317 25.87 9.47 3.23
C ILE A 317 26.16 10.27 4.51
N TYR A 318 25.12 10.76 5.18
CA TYR A 318 25.18 11.37 6.52
C TYR A 318 24.26 10.58 7.44
N TYR A 319 24.86 9.89 8.42
CA TYR A 319 24.20 8.91 9.29
C TYR A 319 24.93 8.83 10.65
N PRO A 320 24.79 9.87 11.48
CA PRO A 320 25.48 9.97 12.78
C PRO A 320 24.93 9.03 13.86
N PHE A 321 23.66 8.64 13.78
CA PHE A 321 23.03 7.69 14.70
C PHE A 321 22.70 6.39 13.98
N ASP A 322 23.10 5.24 14.55
CA ASP A 322 22.82 3.93 13.99
C ASP A 322 21.38 3.48 14.30
N PHE A 323 20.53 3.52 13.28
CA PHE A 323 19.13 3.15 13.29
C PHE A 323 18.78 2.31 12.06
N GLU A 324 18.66 0.99 12.23
CA GLU A 324 18.23 0.04 11.20
C GLU A 324 19.15 -0.06 9.96
N GLY A 325 20.38 0.43 10.07
CA GLY A 325 21.41 0.35 9.05
C GLY A 325 21.37 1.45 7.97
N ARG A 326 22.41 1.45 7.14
CA ARG A 326 22.69 2.55 6.20
C ARG A 326 21.90 2.52 4.89
N MET A 327 21.25 1.41 4.58
CA MET A 327 20.44 1.24 3.38
C MET A 327 18.97 1.42 3.70
N TYR A 328 18.27 2.19 2.86
CA TYR A 328 16.84 2.36 2.96
C TYR A 328 16.16 2.08 1.62
N ASN A 329 14.90 1.67 1.66
CA ASN A 329 14.06 1.49 0.50
C ASN A 329 12.78 2.30 0.66
N ARG A 330 12.21 2.75 -0.46
CA ARG A 330 10.95 3.47 -0.48
C ARG A 330 10.05 2.89 -1.56
N ILE A 331 8.82 2.53 -1.20
CA ILE A 331 7.81 2.02 -2.14
C ILE A 331 6.54 2.83 -1.94
N GLY A 332 5.84 3.20 -3.01
CA GLY A 332 4.53 3.80 -2.85
C GLY A 332 3.85 4.26 -4.12
N LEU A 333 2.80 5.04 -3.95
CA LEU A 333 1.95 5.54 -5.02
C LEU A 333 2.18 7.04 -5.20
N LYS A 334 2.28 7.46 -6.46
CA LYS A 334 2.32 8.88 -6.85
C LYS A 334 1.15 9.15 -7.79
N ARG A 335 0.55 10.32 -7.70
CA ARG A 335 -0.54 10.78 -8.59
C ARG A 335 -0.21 12.17 -9.12
N TYR A 336 -0.27 12.34 -10.43
CA TYR A 336 -0.06 13.63 -11.07
C TYR A 336 -1.36 14.44 -11.14
N PHE A 337 -1.26 15.72 -10.77
CA PHE A 337 -2.30 16.73 -10.89
C PHE A 337 -1.86 17.72 -11.98
N GLY A 338 -2.28 17.46 -13.22
CA GLY A 338 -1.75 18.16 -14.38
C GLY A 338 -0.37 17.61 -14.79
N ARG A 339 0.50 18.48 -15.32
CA ARG A 339 1.81 18.08 -15.87
C ARG A 339 2.99 18.22 -14.91
N LYS A 340 2.84 19.04 -13.87
CA LYS A 340 3.96 19.44 -12.99
C LYS A 340 3.77 19.01 -11.55
N VAL A 341 2.57 19.14 -11.00
CA VAL A 341 2.33 18.88 -9.58
C VAL A 341 1.99 17.41 -9.38
N PHE A 342 2.51 16.81 -8.32
CA PHE A 342 2.12 15.46 -7.89
C PHE A 342 1.92 15.40 -6.38
N GLY A 343 1.03 14.49 -5.98
CA GLY A 343 0.96 13.98 -4.61
C GLY A 343 1.53 12.58 -4.55
N ALA A 344 2.05 12.16 -3.39
CA ALA A 344 2.59 10.84 -3.17
C ALA A 344 2.21 10.30 -1.79
N LEU A 345 2.06 8.99 -1.71
CA LEU A 345 1.94 8.22 -0.47
C LEU A 345 2.99 7.11 -0.54
N THR A 346 4.03 7.19 0.28
CA THR A 346 5.19 6.28 0.21
C THR A 346 5.53 5.68 1.56
N LEU A 347 5.87 4.40 1.60
CA LEU A 347 6.41 3.72 2.76
C LEU A 347 7.93 3.72 2.65
N LYS A 348 8.61 4.31 3.63
CA LYS A 348 10.05 4.21 3.81
C LYS A 348 10.35 3.09 4.78
N SER A 349 11.33 2.25 4.44
CA SER A 349 11.75 1.08 5.21
C SER A 349 13.26 0.88 5.18
N HIS A 350 13.78 0.05 6.08
CA HIS A 350 15.13 -0.52 6.05
C HIS A 350 14.98 -2.02 5.88
N GLY A 351 15.11 -2.50 4.64
CA GLY A 351 14.76 -3.86 4.29
C GLY A 351 13.27 -4.13 4.55
N ALA A 352 12.99 -5.06 5.46
CA ALA A 352 11.62 -5.43 5.84
C ALA A 352 11.02 -4.56 6.97
N LYS A 353 11.81 -3.70 7.62
CA LYS A 353 11.34 -2.87 8.74
C LYS A 353 10.85 -1.51 8.27
N ALA A 354 9.56 -1.23 8.44
CA ALA A 354 8.99 0.07 8.12
C ALA A 354 9.53 1.15 9.06
N GLU A 355 9.89 2.34 8.55
CA GLU A 355 10.16 3.51 9.37
C GLU A 355 8.95 4.44 9.43
N ALA A 356 8.33 4.70 8.27
CA ALA A 356 7.24 5.68 8.19
C ALA A 356 6.41 5.58 6.90
N LEU A 357 5.11 5.84 7.05
CA LEU A 357 4.23 6.23 5.95
C LEU A 357 4.36 7.75 5.71
N GLU A 358 4.76 8.12 4.50
CA GLU A 358 5.09 9.47 4.07
C GLU A 358 3.99 10.03 3.15
N PHE A 359 3.43 11.18 3.51
CA PHE A 359 2.56 11.98 2.65
C PHE A 359 3.41 13.04 1.94
N GLY A 360 3.46 12.98 0.63
CA GLY A 360 4.32 13.80 -0.21
C GLY A 360 3.56 14.72 -1.16
N VAL A 361 4.13 15.91 -1.38
CA VAL A 361 3.78 16.79 -2.49
C VAL A 361 5.06 17.19 -3.22
N GLY A 362 4.98 17.37 -4.54
CA GLY A 362 6.15 17.79 -5.29
C GLY A 362 5.82 18.37 -6.66
N ILE A 363 6.87 18.91 -7.26
CA ILE A 363 6.83 19.55 -8.57
C ILE A 363 7.87 18.87 -9.45
N ARG A 364 7.46 18.52 -10.68
CA ARG A 364 8.26 18.00 -11.78
C ARG A 364 8.37 19.09 -12.86
N LEU A 365 9.58 19.59 -13.08
CA LEU A 365 9.91 20.71 -13.97
C LEU A 365 10.45 20.23 -15.31
#